data_AF-I6R4U1-F1
#
_entry.id   AF-I6R4U1-F1
#
_cell.length_a   1.000
_cell.length_b   1.000
_cell.length_c   1.000
_cell.angle_alpha   90.00
_cell.angle_beta   90.00
_cell.angle_gamma   90.00
#
_symmetry.space_group_name_H-M   'P 1'
#
loop_
_entity.id
_entity.type
_entity.pdbx_description
1 polymer ?
#
loop_
_entity_poly.entity_id
_entity_poly.type
_entity_poly.pdbx_seq_one_letter_code
_entity_poly.pdbx_strand_id
1 'polypeptide(L)'
;ECFRTFRARVEVIEPASFNHGGTRRWASQQVEADALIYLTQDAIPASPDSFLNLFDARNAEADIGVAYGRQLPHPGAGLLGAQAQQFNYPSESRSKRLIGTSELGIKNRFSSDSFSAYRSDALAAVGDFPEDVIDKEDAYVAARLLQAGYAVRYAAGTEVYHSHAYRLLREFRRYFEISVFYGRKRWKRAAFWAAAGEGKRYVFAGIQALRAAGARIQGSGL
;
A
#
# COMPACT_ATOMS: atom_id res chain seq x y z
N GLU A 1 -11.55 12.81 -19.68
CA GLU A 1 -12.88 13.08 -20.28
C GLU A 1 -13.95 12.05 -19.89
N CYS A 2 -13.64 10.74 -19.89
CA CYS A 2 -14.59 9.68 -19.51
C CYS A 2 -15.30 9.89 -18.15
N PHE A 3 -14.61 10.26 -17.07
CA PHE A 3 -15.26 10.44 -15.76
C PHE A 3 -16.33 11.55 -15.71
N ARG A 4 -16.21 12.59 -16.53
CA ARG A 4 -17.20 13.69 -16.55
C ARG A 4 -18.56 13.23 -17.08
N THR A 5 -18.60 12.21 -17.95
CA THR A 5 -19.87 11.67 -18.46
C THR A 5 -20.66 10.93 -17.38
N PHE A 6 -19.97 10.42 -16.35
CA PHE A 6 -20.56 9.84 -15.15
C PHE A 6 -20.86 10.89 -14.06
N ARG A 7 -20.89 12.18 -14.41
CA ARG A 7 -21.12 13.32 -13.49
C ARG A 7 -20.09 13.44 -12.35
N ALA A 8 -18.91 12.84 -12.51
CA ALA A 8 -17.83 13.04 -11.57
C ALA A 8 -17.26 14.47 -11.71
N ARG A 9 -16.94 15.09 -10.58
CA ARG A 9 -16.09 16.29 -10.54
C ARG A 9 -14.67 15.87 -10.94
N VAL A 10 -14.13 16.50 -11.98
CA VAL A 10 -12.79 16.20 -12.49
C VAL A 10 -11.95 17.46 -12.44
N GLU A 11 -11.01 17.45 -11.52
CA GLU A 11 -10.00 18.49 -11.37
C GLU A 11 -8.72 18.13 -12.12
N VAL A 12 -8.06 19.15 -12.66
CA VAL A 12 -6.80 19.00 -13.40
C VAL A 12 -5.73 19.78 -12.66
N ILE A 13 -4.57 19.16 -12.45
CA ILE A 13 -3.39 19.78 -11.86
C ILE A 13 -2.26 19.82 -12.89
N GLU A 14 -1.37 20.80 -12.74
CA GLU A 14 -0.19 20.91 -13.59
C GLU A 14 0.77 19.73 -13.35
N PRO A 15 1.33 19.09 -14.40
CA PRO A 15 2.26 17.97 -14.23
C PRO A 15 3.45 18.29 -13.31
N ALA A 16 3.93 19.55 -13.33
CA ALA A 16 5.03 20.00 -12.48
C ALA A 16 4.66 20.08 -10.97
N SER A 17 3.37 20.14 -10.64
CA SER A 17 2.85 20.13 -9.27
C SER A 17 2.56 18.72 -8.76
N PHE A 18 2.58 17.71 -9.63
CA PHE A 18 2.21 16.35 -9.27
C PHE A 18 3.28 15.68 -8.40
N ASN A 19 2.85 15.31 -7.20
CA ASN A 19 3.45 14.22 -6.44
C ASN A 19 2.32 13.48 -5.69
N HIS A 20 2.52 12.20 -5.36
CA HIS A 20 1.46 11.36 -4.79
C HIS A 20 0.90 11.95 -3.49
N GLY A 21 1.75 12.30 -2.53
CA GLY A 21 1.31 12.76 -1.21
C GLY A 21 0.61 14.13 -1.27
N GLY A 22 1.22 15.11 -1.94
CA GLY A 22 0.64 16.45 -2.10
C GLY A 22 -0.66 16.43 -2.89
N THR A 23 -0.74 15.65 -3.96
CA THR A 23 -2.00 15.52 -4.73
C THR A 23 -3.10 14.89 -3.90
N ARG A 24 -2.80 13.86 -3.10
CA ARG A 24 -3.80 13.20 -2.23
C ARG A 24 -4.27 14.09 -1.08
N ARG A 25 -3.36 14.85 -0.46
CA ARG A 25 -3.69 15.87 0.55
C ARG A 25 -4.57 16.96 -0.06
N TRP A 26 -4.14 17.51 -1.19
CA TRP A 26 -4.91 18.56 -1.86
C TRP A 26 -6.32 18.06 -2.21
N ALA A 27 -6.44 16.83 -2.73
CA ALA A 27 -7.72 16.21 -3.06
C ALA A 27 -8.61 15.96 -1.84
N SER A 28 -8.08 15.49 -0.71
CA SER A 28 -8.88 15.31 0.52
C SER A 28 -9.43 16.62 1.06
N GLN A 29 -8.72 17.73 0.83
CA GLN A 29 -9.14 19.07 1.25
C GLN A 29 -10.22 19.69 0.33
N GLN A 30 -10.54 19.06 -0.80
CA GLN A 30 -11.58 19.55 -1.71
C GLN A 30 -12.98 19.04 -1.38
N VAL A 31 -13.11 18.12 -0.41
CA VAL A 31 -14.34 17.40 -0.10
C VAL A 31 -14.56 17.32 1.41
N GLU A 32 -15.82 17.38 1.82
CA GLU A 32 -16.26 17.06 3.18
C GLU A 32 -16.95 15.69 3.13
N ALA A 33 -16.30 14.67 3.68
CA ALA A 33 -16.80 13.30 3.71
C ALA A 33 -16.26 12.56 4.95
N ASP A 34 -16.99 11.58 5.46
CA ASP A 34 -16.53 10.75 6.59
C ASP A 34 -15.47 9.71 6.17
N ALA A 35 -15.51 9.31 4.89
CA ALA A 35 -14.59 8.35 4.31
C ALA A 35 -14.01 8.87 2.99
N LEU A 36 -12.69 8.74 2.84
CA LEU A 36 -11.96 9.09 1.62
C LEU A 36 -11.43 7.82 0.97
N ILE A 37 -11.89 7.52 -0.24
CA ILE A 37 -11.42 6.37 -1.02
C ILE A 37 -10.40 6.84 -2.05
N TYR A 38 -9.21 6.22 -2.05
CA TYR A 38 -8.17 6.43 -3.04
C TYR A 38 -8.04 5.21 -3.94
N LEU A 39 -7.93 5.47 -5.25
CA LEU A 39 -7.73 4.47 -6.29
C LEU A 39 -6.76 5.05 -7.34
N THR A 40 -5.71 4.30 -7.71
CA THR A 40 -4.85 4.70 -8.83
C THR A 40 -5.50 4.34 -10.16
N GLN A 41 -5.14 5.06 -11.22
CA GLN A 41 -5.73 4.92 -12.56
C GLN A 41 -5.62 3.52 -13.19
N ASP A 42 -4.70 2.69 -12.69
CA ASP A 42 -4.40 1.34 -13.15
C ASP A 42 -4.89 0.24 -12.20
N ALA A 43 -5.54 0.59 -11.09
CA ALA A 43 -6.21 -0.36 -10.22
C ALA A 43 -7.67 -0.53 -10.65
N ILE A 44 -8.00 -1.72 -11.16
CA ILE A 44 -9.34 -2.02 -11.68
C ILE A 44 -10.13 -2.82 -10.63
N PRO A 45 -11.27 -2.33 -10.11
CA PRO A 45 -12.16 -3.09 -9.24
C PRO A 45 -12.46 -4.50 -9.78
N ALA A 46 -12.27 -5.52 -8.95
CA ALA A 46 -12.52 -6.91 -9.33
C ALA A 46 -14.01 -7.28 -9.29
N SER A 47 -14.84 -6.49 -8.58
CA SER A 47 -16.28 -6.66 -8.45
C SER A 47 -16.98 -5.30 -8.45
N PRO A 48 -18.26 -5.21 -8.89
CA PRO A 48 -19.09 -4.03 -8.68
C PRO A 48 -19.15 -3.56 -7.22
N ASP A 49 -18.99 -4.48 -6.26
CA ASP A 49 -19.06 -4.20 -4.83
C ASP A 49 -17.71 -3.81 -4.20
N SER A 50 -16.62 -3.72 -4.97
CA SER A 50 -15.26 -3.50 -4.40
C SER A 50 -15.20 -2.26 -3.50
N PHE A 51 -15.79 -1.12 -3.92
CA PHE A 51 -15.79 0.11 -3.10
C PHE A 51 -16.60 -0.05 -1.82
N LEU A 52 -17.77 -0.69 -1.89
CA LEU A 52 -18.62 -0.95 -0.73
C LEU A 52 -17.90 -1.87 0.26
N ASN A 53 -17.33 -2.98 -0.23
CA ASN A 53 -16.57 -3.92 0.59
C ASN A 53 -15.36 -3.25 1.26
N LEU A 54 -14.71 -2.30 0.58
CA LEU A 54 -13.60 -1.55 1.14
C LEU A 54 -14.06 -0.55 2.22
N PHE A 55 -15.17 0.14 1.98
CA PHE A 55 -15.80 1.02 2.97
C PHE A 55 -16.23 0.24 4.22
N ASP A 56 -16.88 -0.91 4.05
CA ASP A 56 -17.29 -1.78 5.15
C ASP A 56 -16.07 -2.33 5.91
N ALA A 57 -15.03 -2.73 5.19
CA ALA A 57 -13.78 -3.15 5.83
C ALA A 57 -13.17 -2.03 6.69
N ARG A 58 -13.17 -0.79 6.19
CA ARG A 58 -12.73 0.39 6.95
C ARG A 58 -13.55 0.54 8.23
N ASN A 59 -14.86 0.32 8.17
CA ASN A 59 -15.78 0.46 9.30
C ASN A 59 -15.96 -0.79 10.16
N ALA A 60 -15.25 -1.88 9.88
CA ALA A 60 -15.38 -3.14 10.61
C ALA A 60 -15.04 -3.01 12.11
N GLU A 61 -14.14 -2.09 12.47
CA GLU A 61 -13.74 -1.81 13.86
C GLU A 61 -13.59 -0.28 14.03
N ALA A 62 -14.03 0.25 15.17
CA ALA A 62 -14.13 1.70 15.39
C ALA A 62 -12.77 2.42 15.35
N ASP A 63 -11.69 1.74 15.74
CA ASP A 63 -10.34 2.30 15.82
C ASP A 63 -9.54 2.18 14.53
N ILE A 64 -10.08 1.60 13.45
CA ILE A 64 -9.40 1.60 12.16
C ILE A 64 -9.21 3.05 11.71
N GLY A 65 -8.03 3.40 11.20
CA GLY A 65 -7.75 4.69 10.55
C GLY A 65 -7.79 4.57 9.04
N VAL A 66 -7.34 3.44 8.50
CA VAL A 66 -7.34 3.14 7.06
C VAL A 66 -7.53 1.65 6.82
N ALA A 67 -8.30 1.31 5.77
CA ALA A 67 -8.30 -0.03 5.18
C ALA A 67 -7.72 0.03 3.76
N TYR A 68 -7.00 -1.02 3.34
CA TYR A 68 -6.56 -1.19 1.96
C TYR A 68 -6.89 -2.59 1.45
N GLY A 69 -7.23 -2.65 0.17
CA GLY A 69 -7.66 -3.88 -0.48
C GLY A 69 -6.53 -4.76 -0.99
N ARG A 70 -6.91 -5.97 -1.37
CA ARG A 70 -6.06 -6.96 -2.00
C ARG A 70 -5.84 -6.64 -3.47
N GLN A 71 -4.59 -6.68 -3.89
CA GLN A 71 -4.22 -6.46 -5.28
C GLN A 71 -3.93 -7.79 -5.95
N LEU A 72 -4.79 -8.15 -6.89
CA LEU A 72 -4.65 -9.32 -7.74
C LEU A 72 -3.75 -8.99 -8.94
N PRO A 73 -2.96 -9.96 -9.43
CA PRO A 73 -2.26 -9.79 -10.68
C PRO A 73 -3.22 -9.56 -11.84
N HIS A 74 -2.85 -8.69 -12.80
CA HIS A 74 -3.61 -8.55 -14.04
C HIS A 74 -3.69 -9.89 -14.79
N PRO A 75 -4.76 -10.13 -15.56
CA PRO A 75 -4.82 -11.24 -16.49
C PRO A 75 -3.58 -11.27 -17.39
N GLY A 76 -2.88 -12.41 -17.44
CA GLY A 76 -1.64 -12.57 -18.21
C GLY A 76 -0.36 -12.13 -17.50
N ALA A 77 -0.40 -11.73 -16.22
CA ALA A 77 0.82 -11.47 -15.45
C ALA A 77 1.70 -12.73 -15.38
N GLY A 78 3.01 -12.54 -15.60
CA GLY A 78 3.98 -13.63 -15.44
C GLY A 78 4.06 -14.14 -14.00
N LEU A 79 4.55 -15.37 -13.83
CA LEU A 79 4.64 -16.08 -12.54
C LEU A 79 5.21 -15.23 -11.40
N LEU A 80 6.29 -14.46 -11.65
CA LEU A 80 6.92 -13.64 -10.62
C LEU A 80 6.08 -12.42 -10.22
N GLY A 81 5.32 -11.83 -11.16
CA GLY A 81 4.40 -10.74 -10.87
C GLY A 81 3.21 -11.24 -10.03
N ALA A 82 2.65 -12.39 -10.38
CA ALA A 82 1.61 -13.05 -9.59
C ALA A 82 2.10 -13.39 -8.17
N GLN A 83 3.31 -13.94 -8.05
CA GLN A 83 3.89 -14.29 -6.75
C GLN A 83 4.17 -13.04 -5.90
N ALA A 84 4.59 -11.93 -6.50
CA ALA A 84 4.79 -10.68 -5.79
C ALA A 84 3.49 -10.18 -5.13
N GLN A 85 2.39 -10.26 -5.88
CA GLN A 85 1.08 -9.90 -5.36
C GLN A 85 0.63 -10.84 -4.26
N GLN A 86 0.78 -12.16 -4.43
CA GLN A 86 0.44 -13.14 -3.40
C GLN A 86 1.24 -12.93 -2.10
N PHE A 87 2.51 -12.58 -2.19
CA PHE A 87 3.36 -12.32 -1.00
C PHE A 87 2.97 -11.03 -0.26
N ASN A 88 2.53 -10.00 -0.99
CA ASN A 88 2.17 -8.71 -0.41
C ASN A 88 0.71 -8.65 0.06
N TYR A 89 -0.16 -9.41 -0.60
CA TYR A 89 -1.61 -9.41 -0.41
C TYR A 89 -2.11 -10.86 -0.19
N PRO A 90 -1.89 -11.44 1.00
CA PRO A 90 -2.32 -12.80 1.33
C PRO A 90 -3.84 -12.93 1.31
N SER A 91 -4.37 -14.16 1.31
CA SER A 91 -5.82 -14.42 1.28
C SER A 91 -6.55 -14.08 2.57
N GLU A 92 -5.83 -13.77 3.65
CA GLU A 92 -6.41 -13.52 4.98
C GLU A 92 -6.33 -12.04 5.35
N SER A 93 -7.48 -11.49 5.75
CA SER A 93 -7.58 -10.12 6.26
C SER A 93 -6.87 -10.00 7.61
N ARG A 94 -6.34 -8.81 7.91
CA ARG A 94 -5.74 -8.53 9.23
C ARG A 94 -5.84 -7.07 9.60
N SER A 95 -6.11 -6.81 10.87
CA SER A 95 -5.99 -5.48 11.47
C SER A 95 -4.66 -5.38 12.19
N LYS A 96 -3.89 -4.35 11.88
CA LYS A 96 -2.55 -4.11 12.44
C LYS A 96 -2.65 -2.97 13.44
N ARG A 97 -2.14 -3.19 14.65
CA ARG A 97 -2.15 -2.24 15.76
C ARG A 97 -0.76 -2.14 16.36
N LEU A 98 -0.43 -1.00 16.95
CA LEU A 98 0.76 -0.87 17.77
C LEU A 98 0.41 -1.39 19.18
N ILE A 99 1.03 -2.50 19.60
CA ILE A 99 0.91 -3.04 20.96
C ILE A 99 2.25 -2.83 21.67
N GLY A 100 2.26 -1.98 22.70
CA GLY A 100 3.47 -1.65 23.48
C GLY A 100 4.55 -0.89 22.68
N THR A 101 5.82 -1.07 23.05
CA THR A 101 7.00 -0.43 22.41
C THR A 101 7.59 -1.24 21.25
N SER A 102 6.88 -2.25 20.76
CA SER A 102 7.39 -3.15 19.72
C SER A 102 7.70 -2.40 18.41
N GLU A 103 8.86 -2.70 17.81
CA GLU A 103 9.25 -2.14 16.52
C GLU A 103 8.22 -2.53 15.44
N LEU A 104 7.77 -1.55 14.65
CA LEU A 104 6.91 -1.84 13.51
C LEU A 104 7.75 -2.36 12.35
N GLY A 105 7.76 -3.69 12.14
CA GLY A 105 8.27 -4.26 10.89
C GLY A 105 7.57 -3.66 9.67
N ILE A 106 8.22 -3.66 8.50
CA ILE A 106 7.68 -3.05 7.26
C ILE A 106 6.24 -3.49 6.97
N LYS A 107 5.92 -4.78 7.15
CA LYS A 107 4.57 -5.32 6.91
C LYS A 107 3.50 -4.74 7.83
N ASN A 108 3.87 -4.29 9.04
CA ASN A 108 2.91 -3.66 9.95
C ASN A 108 2.51 -2.27 9.46
N ARG A 109 3.44 -1.53 8.84
CA ARG A 109 3.21 -0.19 8.26
C ARG A 109 2.75 -0.22 6.81
N PHE A 110 2.78 -1.38 6.16
CA PHE A 110 2.39 -1.51 4.76
C PHE A 110 0.92 -1.14 4.58
N SER A 111 0.66 -0.12 3.77
CA SER A 111 -0.64 0.24 3.21
C SER A 111 -0.43 0.49 1.72
N SER A 112 -1.49 0.48 0.92
CA SER A 112 -1.39 0.84 -0.49
C SER A 112 -2.56 1.68 -0.95
N ASP A 113 -2.27 2.89 -1.39
CA ASP A 113 -3.27 3.82 -1.93
C ASP A 113 -3.57 3.60 -3.41
N SER A 114 -3.07 2.52 -3.99
CA SER A 114 -3.65 2.00 -5.23
C SER A 114 -5.10 1.61 -5.02
N PHE A 115 -5.48 1.20 -3.80
CA PHE A 115 -6.88 0.95 -3.42
C PHE A 115 -7.05 0.95 -1.89
N SER A 116 -7.44 2.11 -1.33
CA SER A 116 -7.57 2.31 0.12
C SER A 116 -8.74 3.22 0.50
N ALA A 117 -9.19 3.12 1.75
CA ALA A 117 -10.24 3.93 2.34
C ALA A 117 -9.81 4.45 3.72
N TYR A 118 -9.83 5.77 3.91
CA TYR A 118 -9.43 6.45 5.14
C TYR A 118 -10.63 6.98 5.92
N ARG A 119 -10.56 6.77 7.24
CA ARG A 119 -10.69 7.80 8.27
C ARG A 119 -10.55 9.28 7.88
N SER A 120 -11.56 10.09 7.54
CA SER A 120 -11.26 11.51 7.25
C SER A 120 -10.70 12.25 8.46
N ASP A 121 -11.35 12.09 9.61
CA ASP A 121 -10.90 12.65 10.89
C ASP A 121 -9.57 12.04 11.36
N ALA A 122 -9.37 10.73 11.17
CA ALA A 122 -8.13 10.06 11.53
C ALA A 122 -6.95 10.51 10.66
N LEU A 123 -7.16 10.73 9.36
CA LEU A 123 -6.18 11.25 8.42
C LEU A 123 -5.79 12.69 8.79
N ALA A 124 -6.78 13.54 9.05
CA ALA A 124 -6.55 14.91 9.50
C ALA A 124 -5.80 14.95 10.85
N ALA A 125 -6.18 14.09 11.81
CA ALA A 125 -5.56 14.02 13.14
C ALA A 125 -4.06 13.64 13.10
N VAL A 126 -3.61 12.93 12.05
CA VAL A 126 -2.20 12.59 11.88
C VAL A 126 -1.42 13.57 11.01
N GLY A 127 -2.10 14.61 10.51
CA GLY A 127 -1.54 15.70 9.72
C GLY A 127 -1.59 15.45 8.21
N ASP A 128 -2.57 14.69 7.69
CA ASP A 128 -2.76 14.40 6.26
C ASP A 128 -1.55 13.72 5.57
N PHE A 129 -1.64 13.55 4.24
CA PHE A 129 -0.54 13.06 3.41
C PHE A 129 0.64 14.05 3.34
N PRO A 130 1.89 13.61 3.51
CA PRO A 130 3.05 14.51 3.39
C PRO A 130 3.23 15.04 1.96
N GLU A 131 3.58 16.31 1.81
CA GLU A 131 3.76 16.95 0.48
C GLU A 131 5.17 16.78 -0.09
N ASP A 132 6.15 16.44 0.75
CA ASP A 132 7.59 16.41 0.42
C ASP A 132 8.18 14.99 0.40
N VAL A 133 7.35 13.96 0.59
CA VAL A 133 7.78 12.56 0.57
C VAL A 133 7.73 12.03 -0.86
N ILE A 134 8.91 11.77 -1.41
CA ILE A 134 9.11 11.09 -2.69
C ILE A 134 8.91 9.59 -2.45
N ASP A 135 7.71 9.10 -2.76
CA ASP A 135 7.24 7.72 -2.65
C ASP A 135 7.01 7.18 -1.22
N LYS A 136 5.95 6.37 -1.06
CA LYS A 136 5.56 5.66 0.18
C LYS A 136 4.90 6.56 1.24
N GLU A 137 4.29 7.64 0.78
CA GLU A 137 3.37 8.50 1.54
C GLU A 137 2.26 7.69 2.23
N ASP A 138 1.74 6.64 1.59
CA ASP A 138 0.74 5.72 2.15
C ASP A 138 1.24 5.01 3.42
N ALA A 139 2.44 4.43 3.36
CA ALA A 139 3.11 3.78 4.47
C ALA A 139 3.51 4.79 5.56
N TYR A 140 3.85 6.03 5.18
CA TYR A 140 4.09 7.12 6.12
C TYR A 140 2.82 7.44 6.93
N VAL A 141 1.70 7.68 6.26
CA VAL A 141 0.42 7.96 6.93
C VAL A 141 -0.02 6.77 7.78
N ALA A 142 0.06 5.55 7.27
CA ALA A 142 -0.25 4.33 8.03
C ALA A 142 0.59 4.21 9.31
N ALA A 143 1.88 4.55 9.24
CA ALA A 143 2.75 4.58 10.40
C ALA A 143 2.33 5.64 11.44
N ARG A 144 1.91 6.82 10.97
CA ARG A 144 1.42 7.89 11.85
C ARG A 144 0.10 7.52 12.52
N LEU A 145 -0.81 6.89 11.78
CA LEU A 145 -2.06 6.33 12.31
C LEU A 145 -1.79 5.32 13.43
N LEU A 146 -0.89 4.37 13.20
CA LEU A 146 -0.48 3.40 14.22
C LEU A 146 0.12 4.07 15.47
N GLN A 147 0.89 5.15 15.30
CA GLN A 147 1.44 5.92 16.43
C GLN A 147 0.39 6.71 17.20
N ALA A 148 -0.70 7.11 16.54
CA ALA A 148 -1.82 7.83 17.14
C ALA A 148 -2.88 6.88 17.74
N GLY A 149 -2.63 5.57 17.75
CA GLY A 149 -3.54 4.58 18.35
C GLY A 149 -4.59 4.01 17.39
N TYR A 150 -4.56 4.39 16.11
CA TYR A 150 -5.44 3.82 15.11
C TYR A 150 -4.91 2.48 14.58
N ALA A 151 -5.81 1.62 14.09
CA ALA A 151 -5.48 0.39 13.39
C ALA A 151 -5.35 0.62 11.86
N VAL A 152 -4.50 -0.18 11.22
CA VAL A 152 -4.40 -0.26 9.75
C VAL A 152 -4.93 -1.62 9.31
N ARG A 153 -6.01 -1.65 8.54
CA ARG A 153 -6.64 -2.89 8.08
C ARG A 153 -6.19 -3.28 6.69
N TYR A 154 -5.73 -4.50 6.55
CA TYR A 154 -5.68 -5.20 5.28
C TYR A 154 -6.97 -6.00 5.09
N ALA A 155 -7.68 -5.77 3.99
CA ALA A 155 -8.93 -6.43 3.67
C ALA A 155 -8.74 -7.35 2.46
N ALA A 156 -8.64 -8.66 2.70
CA ALA A 156 -8.39 -9.63 1.65
C ALA A 156 -9.58 -9.86 0.70
N GLY A 157 -10.80 -9.64 1.19
CA GLY A 157 -12.05 -9.83 0.42
C GLY A 157 -12.48 -8.62 -0.41
N THR A 158 -11.71 -7.53 -0.42
CA THR A 158 -11.94 -6.39 -1.31
C THR A 158 -10.78 -6.29 -2.30
N GLU A 159 -11.07 -6.52 -3.57
CA GLU A 159 -10.06 -6.86 -4.57
C GLU A 159 -10.06 -5.87 -5.73
N VAL A 160 -8.85 -5.58 -6.21
CA VAL A 160 -8.56 -4.88 -7.47
C VAL A 160 -7.54 -5.66 -8.28
N TYR A 161 -7.65 -5.64 -9.60
CA TYR A 161 -6.58 -6.05 -10.48
C TYR A 161 -5.57 -4.90 -10.60
N HIS A 162 -4.38 -5.12 -10.03
CA HIS A 162 -3.29 -4.16 -10.06
C HIS A 162 -1.98 -4.93 -9.90
N SER A 163 -1.11 -4.90 -10.91
CA SER A 163 0.24 -5.48 -10.82
C SER A 163 1.15 -4.93 -11.90
N HIS A 164 2.44 -4.80 -11.58
CA HIS A 164 3.44 -4.43 -12.58
C HIS A 164 4.28 -5.64 -12.99
N ALA A 165 4.51 -5.79 -14.30
CA ALA A 165 5.35 -6.86 -14.85
C ALA A 165 6.84 -6.74 -14.43
N TYR A 166 7.28 -5.55 -13.98
CA TYR A 166 8.68 -5.25 -13.74
C TYR A 166 9.15 -5.53 -12.31
N ARG A 167 9.93 -6.63 -12.22
CA ARG A 167 11.16 -6.80 -11.44
C ARG A 167 11.02 -7.14 -9.95
N LEU A 168 11.11 -8.43 -9.68
CA LEU A 168 11.52 -9.02 -8.39
C LEU A 168 12.71 -8.27 -7.75
N LEU A 169 13.71 -7.88 -8.57
CA LEU A 169 14.88 -7.11 -8.12
C LEU A 169 14.57 -5.67 -7.75
N ARG A 170 13.57 -5.02 -8.37
CA ARG A 170 13.16 -3.65 -8.04
C ARG A 170 12.36 -3.64 -6.75
N GLU A 171 11.49 -4.61 -6.52
CA GLU A 171 10.80 -4.78 -5.23
C GLU A 171 11.75 -5.22 -4.12
N PHE A 172 12.71 -6.11 -4.38
CA PHE A 172 13.80 -6.39 -3.43
C PHE A 172 14.60 -5.12 -3.13
N ARG A 173 15.00 -4.36 -4.17
CA ARG A 173 15.70 -3.10 -4.01
C ARG A 173 14.84 -2.07 -3.27
N ARG A 174 13.52 -2.07 -3.43
CA ARG A 174 12.58 -1.26 -2.64
C ARG A 174 12.61 -1.67 -1.18
N TYR A 175 12.51 -2.95 -0.85
CA TYR A 175 12.66 -3.45 0.53
C TYR A 175 14.02 -3.11 1.12
N PHE A 176 15.10 -3.25 0.36
CA PHE A 176 16.46 -2.91 0.74
C PHE A 176 16.67 -1.39 0.91
N GLU A 177 16.18 -0.57 -0.01
CA GLU A 177 16.24 0.89 0.07
C GLU A 177 15.33 1.43 1.15
N ILE A 178 14.17 0.83 1.43
CA ILE A 178 13.40 1.12 2.65
C ILE A 178 14.30 0.85 3.87
N SER A 179 14.98 -0.30 3.91
CA SER A 179 15.92 -0.63 5.00
C SER A 179 17.02 0.43 5.17
N VAL A 180 17.59 0.93 4.07
CA VAL A 180 18.75 1.85 4.06
C VAL A 180 18.35 3.32 4.19
N PHE A 181 17.29 3.77 3.52
CA PHE A 181 16.77 5.14 3.53
C PHE A 181 16.33 5.53 4.95
N TYR A 182 15.64 4.63 5.63
CA TYR A 182 15.24 4.85 7.01
C TYR A 182 16.38 4.66 8.03
N GLY A 183 17.51 4.07 7.62
CA GLY A 183 18.75 4.06 8.41
C GLY A 183 19.56 5.36 8.33
N ARG A 184 19.31 6.22 7.32
CA ARG A 184 20.14 7.42 7.04
C ARG A 184 19.54 8.76 7.47
N LYS A 185 18.21 8.88 7.66
CA LYS A 185 17.61 10.10 8.24
C LYS A 185 17.58 10.00 9.77
N ARG A 186 18.29 10.90 10.47
CA ARG A 186 18.29 11.07 11.95
C ARG A 186 16.94 11.60 12.45
N TRP A 187 15.87 10.84 12.29
CA TRP A 187 14.64 11.06 13.05
C TRP A 187 14.77 10.31 14.36
N LYS A 188 14.31 10.88 15.48
CA LYS A 188 14.56 10.42 16.87
C LYS A 188 14.08 8.98 17.23
N ARG A 189 13.77 8.10 16.28
CA ARG A 189 13.43 6.68 16.51
C ARG A 189 13.94 5.79 15.37
N ALA A 190 15.23 5.49 15.34
CA ALA A 190 15.85 4.57 14.38
C ALA A 190 15.24 3.14 14.43
N ALA A 191 14.73 2.74 15.60
CA ALA A 191 14.08 1.44 15.85
C ALA A 191 12.77 1.24 15.06
N PHE A 192 12.01 2.32 14.80
CA PHE A 192 10.64 2.20 14.26
C PHE A 192 10.59 1.83 12.77
N TRP A 193 11.69 2.04 12.03
CA TRP A 193 11.70 1.95 10.58
C TRP A 193 12.46 0.74 10.01
N ALA A 194 13.01 -0.13 10.86
CA ALA A 194 13.82 -1.27 10.44
C ALA A 194 13.03 -2.30 9.62
N ALA A 195 13.74 -2.93 8.69
CA ALA A 195 13.23 -3.81 7.64
C ALA A 195 13.59 -5.29 7.82
N ALA A 196 13.93 -5.69 9.04
CA ALA A 196 14.68 -6.91 9.28
C ALA A 196 14.02 -8.15 8.65
N GLY A 197 14.65 -8.70 7.60
CA GLY A 197 14.33 -10.01 7.02
C GLY A 197 13.30 -10.07 5.88
N GLU A 198 12.47 -9.04 5.67
CA GLU A 198 11.39 -9.10 4.67
C GLU A 198 11.91 -9.22 3.22
N GLY A 199 13.01 -8.55 2.89
CA GLY A 199 13.65 -8.70 1.58
C GLY A 199 14.12 -10.12 1.30
N LYS A 200 14.65 -10.82 2.32
CA LYS A 200 15.05 -12.24 2.19
C LYS A 200 13.82 -13.13 1.97
N ARG A 201 12.75 -12.94 2.75
CA ARG A 201 11.50 -13.70 2.61
C ARG A 201 10.89 -13.54 1.22
N TYR A 202 10.90 -12.32 0.67
CA TYR A 202 10.41 -12.06 -0.69
C TYR A 202 11.19 -12.84 -1.76
N VAL A 203 12.52 -12.85 -1.67
CA VAL A 203 13.37 -13.62 -2.59
C VAL A 203 13.11 -15.13 -2.46
N PHE A 204 13.03 -15.65 -1.24
CA PHE A 204 12.72 -17.07 -1.02
C PHE A 204 11.35 -17.47 -1.57
N ALA A 205 10.33 -16.63 -1.39
CA ALA A 205 9.00 -16.86 -1.96
C ALA A 205 9.04 -16.92 -3.50
N GLY A 206 9.85 -16.07 -4.15
CA GLY A 206 10.08 -16.11 -5.60
C GLY A 206 10.77 -17.40 -6.06
N ILE A 207 11.81 -17.84 -5.36
CA ILE A 207 12.52 -19.10 -5.65
C ILE A 207 11.59 -20.30 -5.50
N GLN A 208 10.77 -20.34 -4.45
CA GLN A 208 9.80 -21.41 -4.23
C GLN A 208 8.76 -21.47 -5.36
N ALA A 209 8.23 -20.33 -5.80
CA ALA A 209 7.30 -20.28 -6.93
C ALA A 209 7.93 -20.77 -8.24
N LEU A 210 9.18 -20.38 -8.53
CA LEU A 210 9.92 -20.87 -9.70
C LEU A 210 10.12 -22.39 -9.65
N ARG A 211 10.51 -22.93 -8.49
CA ARG A 211 10.68 -24.38 -8.29
C ARG A 211 9.36 -25.13 -8.47
N ALA A 212 8.26 -24.63 -7.90
CA ALA A 212 6.94 -25.22 -8.02
C ALA A 212 6.43 -25.24 -9.48
N ALA A 213 6.80 -24.23 -10.27
CA ALA A 213 6.48 -24.15 -11.70
C ALA A 213 7.42 -24.97 -12.61
N GLY A 214 8.34 -25.76 -12.04
CA GLY A 214 9.30 -26.57 -12.81
C GLY A 214 10.39 -25.76 -13.52
N ALA A 215 10.52 -24.46 -13.22
CA ALA A 215 11.57 -23.61 -13.79
C ALA A 215 12.92 -23.97 -13.15
N ARG A 216 13.85 -24.51 -13.95
CA ARG A 216 15.24 -24.69 -13.51
C ARG A 216 15.90 -23.32 -13.44
N ILE A 217 16.30 -22.89 -12.24
CA ILE A 217 17.19 -21.73 -12.08
C ILE A 217 18.54 -22.15 -12.66
N GLN A 218 18.82 -21.79 -13.92
CA GLN A 218 20.17 -21.88 -14.45
C GLN A 218 21.01 -20.83 -13.73
N GLY A 219 21.87 -21.28 -12.83
CA GLY A 219 22.88 -20.41 -12.22
C GLY A 219 23.89 -20.01 -13.29
N SER A 220 23.81 -18.78 -13.80
CA SER A 220 24.98 -18.15 -14.40
C SER A 220 25.92 -17.76 -13.26
N GLY A 221 27.16 -18.25 -13.33
CA GLY A 221 28.18 -18.17 -12.29
C GLY A 221 28.47 -16.77 -11.75
N LEU A 222 29.10 -16.80 -10.57
CA LEU A 222 29.69 -15.69 -9.80
C LEU A 222 30.44 -14.68 -10.67
#